data_AF-A0A2G6H1N5-F1
#
_entry.id   AF-A0A2G6H1N5-F1
#
_cell.length_a   1.000
_cell.length_b   1.000
_cell.length_c   1.000
_cell.angle_alpha   90.00
_cell.angle_beta   90.00
_cell.angle_gamma   90.00
#
_symmetry.space_group_name_H-M   'P 1'
#
loop_
_entity.id
_entity.type
_entity.pdbx_description
1 polymer ?
#
loop_
_entity_poly.entity_id
_entity_poly.type
_entity_poly.pdbx_seq_one_letter_code
_entity_poly.pdbx_strand_id
1 'polypeptide(L)'
;METIELKDIQRILPKLDLLKAMEDGFANYSKGLVRVPPVAEMLFEKGEVHIKYGYVDGGRNYVIKVASGFYSNQELGLPTSNGLMLLFSQ
;
A
#
# COMPACT_ATOMS: atom_id res chain seq x y z
N MET A 1 -9.12 11.22 12.39
CA MET A 1 -8.20 10.15 11.93
C MET A 1 -8.72 8.86 12.52
N GLU A 2 -9.03 7.88 11.67
CA GLU A 2 -9.51 6.56 12.07
C GLU A 2 -8.41 5.53 11.78
N THR A 3 -8.30 4.50 12.62
CA THR A 3 -7.37 3.39 12.40
C THR A 3 -8.16 2.14 12.08
N ILE A 4 -7.86 1.51 10.94
CA ILE A 4 -8.41 0.21 10.56
C ILE A 4 -7.33 -0.84 10.82
N GLU A 5 -7.59 -1.74 11.77
CA GLU A 5 -6.62 -2.78 12.14
C GLU A 5 -6.63 -3.95 11.14
N LEU A 6 -5.53 -4.71 11.11
CA LEU A 6 -5.37 -5.87 10.23
C LEU A 6 -6.53 -6.87 10.38
N LYS A 7 -7.01 -7.11 11.60
CA LYS A 7 -8.13 -8.03 11.87
C LYS A 7 -9.42 -7.58 11.18
N ASP A 8 -9.66 -6.27 11.11
CA ASP A 8 -10.84 -5.70 10.48
C ASP A 8 -10.72 -5.74 8.95
N ILE A 9 -9.52 -5.48 8.41
CA ILE A 9 -9.21 -5.66 6.99
C ILE A 9 -9.44 -7.12 6.58
N GLN A 10 -8.87 -8.08 7.32
CA GLN A 10 -9.04 -9.52 7.04
C GLN A 10 -10.49 -9.96 7.11
N ARG A 11 -11.30 -9.40 8.02
CA ARG A 11 -12.72 -9.72 8.15
C ARG A 11 -13.55 -9.24 6.96
N ILE A 12 -13.24 -8.06 6.39
CA ILE A 12 -14.00 -7.50 5.27
C ILE A 12 -13.49 -7.97 3.90
N LEU A 13 -12.20 -8.32 3.80
CA LEU A 13 -11.53 -8.68 2.54
C LEU A 13 -12.31 -9.69 1.67
N PRO A 14 -12.87 -10.79 2.23
CA PRO A 14 -13.59 -11.79 1.42
C PRO A 14 -14.91 -11.28 0.81
N LYS A 15 -15.39 -10.12 1.26
CA LYS A 15 -16.64 -9.50 0.79
C LYS A 15 -16.40 -8.47 -0.33
N LEU A 16 -15.15 -8.23 -0.70
CA LEU A 16 -14.76 -7.24 -1.70
C LEU A 16 -14.36 -7.93 -3.00
N ASP A 17 -14.74 -7.34 -4.13
CA ASP A 17 -14.22 -7.75 -5.43
C ASP A 17 -12.87 -7.07 -5.71
N LEU A 18 -11.81 -7.67 -5.17
CA LEU A 18 -10.45 -7.15 -5.31
C LEU A 18 -9.94 -7.25 -6.75
N LEU A 19 -10.34 -8.29 -7.49
CA LEU A 19 -9.93 -8.46 -8.88
C LEU A 19 -10.46 -7.30 -9.71
N LYS A 20 -11.75 -7.01 -9.59
CA LYS A 20 -12.35 -5.87 -10.29
C LYS A 20 -11.70 -4.53 -9.90
N ALA A 21 -11.44 -4.31 -8.61
CA ALA A 21 -10.77 -3.10 -8.14
C ALA A 21 -9.35 -2.95 -8.73
N MET A 22 -8.59 -4.06 -8.81
CA MET A 22 -7.26 -4.05 -9.44
C MET A 22 -7.34 -3.81 -10.94
N GLU A 23 -8.25 -4.48 -11.66
CA GLU A 23 -8.50 -4.28 -13.09
C GLU A 23 -8.80 -2.81 -13.40
N ASP A 24 -9.72 -2.19 -12.65
CA ASP A 24 -10.08 -0.79 -12.83
C ASP A 24 -8.89 0.14 -12.54
N GLY A 25 -8.06 -0.20 -11.53
CA GLY A 25 -6.82 0.50 -11.23
C GLY A 25 -5.83 0.49 -12.39
N PHE A 26 -5.55 -0.69 -12.96
CA PHE A 26 -4.66 -0.83 -14.11
C PHE A 26 -5.24 -0.17 -15.38
N ALA A 27 -6.54 -0.28 -15.60
CA ALA A 27 -7.21 0.37 -16.73
C ALA A 27 -7.11 1.90 -16.63
N ASN A 28 -7.34 2.47 -15.44
CA ASN A 28 -7.19 3.91 -15.20
C ASN A 28 -5.74 4.36 -15.36
N TYR A 29 -4.79 3.58 -14.86
CA TYR A 29 -3.37 3.87 -15.02
C TYR A 29 -2.98 3.92 -16.51
N SER A 30 -3.42 2.92 -17.29
CA SER A 30 -3.16 2.85 -18.74
C SER A 30 -3.83 3.99 -19.52
N LYS A 31 -4.95 4.54 -19.01
CA LYS A 31 -5.61 5.73 -19.57
C LYS A 31 -4.92 7.05 -19.17
N GLY A 32 -3.86 7.03 -18.37
CA GLY A 32 -3.19 8.22 -17.86
C GLY A 32 -3.96 8.97 -16.77
N LEU A 33 -4.96 8.33 -16.16
CA LEU A 33 -5.82 8.91 -15.13
C LEU A 33 -5.29 8.71 -13.71
N VAL A 34 -4.08 8.17 -13.56
CA VAL A 34 -3.50 7.87 -12.24
C VAL A 34 -2.14 8.56 -12.14
N ARG A 35 -1.95 9.31 -11.05
CA ARG A 35 -0.66 9.89 -10.70
C ARG A 35 0.04 8.97 -9.71
N VAL A 36 1.12 8.35 -10.17
CA VAL A 36 2.00 7.52 -9.35
C VAL A 36 3.41 8.10 -9.46
N PRO A 37 3.89 8.80 -8.43
CA PRO A 37 5.27 9.29 -8.39
C PRO A 37 6.28 8.12 -8.33
N PRO A 38 7.58 8.40 -8.55
CA PRO A 38 8.63 7.40 -8.34
C PRO A 38 8.57 6.82 -6.92
N VAL A 39 8.96 5.55 -6.78
CA VAL A 39 9.09 4.90 -5.48
C VAL A 39 10.19 5.61 -4.70
N ALA A 40 9.90 6.04 -3.47
CA ALA A 40 10.94 6.51 -2.56
C ALA A 40 11.44 5.34 -1.73
N GLU A 41 12.75 5.24 -1.55
CA GLU A 41 13.41 4.15 -0.86
C GLU A 41 14.30 4.64 0.27
N MET A 42 14.41 3.82 1.31
CA MET A 42 15.38 3.95 2.38
C MET A 42 15.99 2.57 2.58
N LEU A 43 17.25 2.44 2.17
CA LEU A 43 17.98 1.17 2.18
C LEU A 43 18.81 1.05 3.46
N PHE A 44 18.84 -0.16 4.02
CA PHE A 44 19.64 -0.55 5.16
C PHE A 44 20.52 -1.74 4.75
N GLU A 45 21.55 -2.05 5.54
CA GLU A 45 22.41 -3.22 5.28
C GLU A 45 21.62 -4.54 5.23
N LYS A 46 20.59 -4.67 6.07
CA LYS A 46 19.77 -5.90 6.22
C LYS A 46 18.28 -5.68 5.98
N GLY A 47 17.92 -4.61 5.29
CA GLY A 47 16.52 -4.32 5.05
C GLY A 47 16.27 -3.10 4.18
N GLU A 48 15.00 -2.84 3.95
CA GLU A 48 14.54 -1.78 3.06
C GLU A 48 13.20 -1.23 3.53
N VAL A 49 12.98 0.05 3.27
CA VAL A 49 11.69 0.71 3.42
C VAL A 49 11.35 1.39 2.12
N HIS A 50 10.12 1.19 1.65
CA HIS A 50 9.60 1.72 0.39
C HIS A 50 8.33 2.51 0.65
N ILE A 51 8.26 3.72 0.07
CA ILE A 51 7.06 4.54 0.04
C ILE A 51 6.48 4.49 -1.39
N LYS A 52 5.25 3.99 -1.51
CA LYS A 52 4.50 3.93 -2.76
C LYS A 52 3.20 4.66 -2.58
N TYR A 53 2.92 5.64 -3.43
CA TYR A 53 1.82 6.57 -3.23
C TYR A 53 1.25 7.02 -4.56
N GLY A 54 0.00 7.47 -4.53
CA GLY A 54 -0.66 7.94 -5.74
C GLY A 54 -2.14 8.17 -5.55
N TYR A 55 -2.76 8.65 -6.63
CA TYR A 55 -4.19 8.93 -6.68
C TYR A 55 -4.72 8.82 -8.11
N VAL A 56 -6.04 8.64 -8.23
CA VAL A 56 -6.77 8.70 -9.50
C VAL A 56 -7.28 10.13 -9.67
N ASP A 57 -7.04 10.74 -10.84
CA ASP A 57 -7.54 12.08 -11.20
C ASP A 57 -9.08 12.11 -11.09
N GLY A 58 -9.62 13.09 -10.37
CA GLY A 58 -11.06 13.18 -10.07
C GLY A 58 -11.57 12.17 -9.03
N GLY A 59 -10.68 11.37 -8.43
CA GLY A 59 -10.98 10.48 -7.32
C GLY A 59 -11.21 11.25 -6.01
N ARG A 60 -11.73 10.53 -5.00
CA ARG A 60 -12.00 11.12 -3.67
C ARG A 60 -10.80 11.11 -2.73
N ASN A 61 -9.87 10.19 -2.95
CA ASN A 61 -8.78 9.92 -2.00
C ASN A 61 -7.43 9.75 -2.69
N TYR A 62 -6.35 10.08 -1.99
CA TYR A 62 -5.00 9.64 -2.30
C TYR A 62 -4.50 8.69 -1.21
N VAL A 63 -3.58 7.79 -1.57
CA VAL A 63 -3.03 6.78 -0.66
C VAL A 63 -1.51 6.87 -0.60
N ILE A 64 -0.96 6.70 0.60
CA ILE A 64 0.47 6.53 0.85
C ILE A 64 0.65 5.19 1.54
N LYS A 65 1.39 4.27 0.91
CA LYS A 65 1.82 3.01 1.52
C LYS A 65 3.27 3.12 1.96
N VAL A 66 3.52 2.83 3.22
CA VAL A 66 4.87 2.62 3.76
C VAL A 66 5.02 1.13 4.05
N ALA A 67 5.99 0.49 3.42
CA ALA A 67 6.26 -0.93 3.62
C ALA A 67 7.75 -1.16 3.84
N SER A 68 8.06 -2.10 4.71
CA SER A 68 9.42 -2.48 5.07
C SER A 68 9.64 -3.98 4.89
N GLY A 69 10.88 -4.34 4.57
CA GLY A 69 11.37 -5.69 4.46
C GLY A 69 12.66 -5.83 5.27
N PHE A 70 12.67 -6.72 6.25
CA PHE A 70 13.84 -7.06 7.07
C PHE A 70 13.91 -8.59 7.17
N TYR A 71 14.51 -9.24 6.18
CA TYR A 71 14.39 -10.68 5.99
C TYR A 71 15.06 -11.50 7.11
N SER A 72 16.13 -10.98 7.72
CA SER A 72 16.77 -11.61 8.88
C SER A 72 15.94 -11.55 10.17
N ASN A 73 14.81 -10.83 10.21
CA ASN A 73 13.93 -10.79 11.38
C ASN A 73 13.39 -12.16 11.79
N GLN A 74 13.34 -13.11 10.85
CA GLN A 74 12.95 -14.48 11.16
C GLN A 74 13.84 -15.11 12.24
N GLU A 75 15.15 -14.79 12.26
CA GLU A 75 16.10 -15.27 13.27
C GLU A 75 15.82 -14.68 14.66
N LEU A 76 15.11 -13.55 14.71
CA LEU A 76 14.75 -12.83 15.93
C LEU A 76 13.30 -13.13 16.38
N GLY A 77 12.58 -14.00 15.67
CA GLY A 77 11.16 -14.25 15.90
C GLY A 77 10.24 -13.07 15.56
N LEU A 78 10.72 -12.14 14.73
CA LEU A 78 10.00 -10.94 14.32
C LEU A 78 9.44 -11.08 12.88
N PRO A 79 8.38 -10.34 12.52
CA PRO A 79 7.89 -10.31 11.14
C PRO A 79 8.96 -9.83 10.16
N THR A 80 9.08 -10.51 9.02
CA THR A 80 10.00 -10.13 7.94
C THR A 80 9.52 -8.94 7.13
N SER A 81 8.22 -8.64 7.21
CA SER A 81 7.62 -7.47 6.59
C SER A 81 6.69 -6.75 7.56
N ASN A 82 6.67 -5.43 7.44
CA ASN A 82 5.76 -4.57 8.18
C ASN A 82 5.35 -3.40 7.30
N GLY A 83 4.19 -2.80 7.56
CA GLY A 83 3.74 -1.65 6.79
C GLY A 83 2.35 -1.17 7.17
N LEU A 84 2.00 -0.04 6.58
CA LEU A 84 0.70 0.61 6.76
C LEU A 84 0.32 1.37 5.50
N MET A 85 -0.97 1.66 5.39
CA MET A 85 -1.51 2.56 4.37
C MET A 85 -2.15 3.74 5.06
N LEU A 86 -1.83 4.94 4.60
CA LEU A 86 -2.47 6.19 4.97
C LEU A 86 -3.39 6.60 3.83
N LEU A 87 -4.67 6.81 4.14
CA LEU A 87 -5.68 7.25 3.19
C LEU A 87 -6.14 8.66 3.56
N PHE A 88 -6.17 9.55 2.59
CA PHE A 88 -6.52 10.96 2.77
C PHE A 88 -7.51 11.39 1.70
N SER A 89 -8.36 12.37 2.01
CA SER A 89 -9.18 13.05 1.01
C SER A 89 -8.30 13.93 0.11
N GLN A 90 -8.58 13.89 -1.20
CA GLN A 90 -7.96 14.80 -2.18
C GLN A 90 -8.52 16.23 -2.05
#